data_AF-A0A0P6IZR2-F1
#
_entry.id   AF-A0A0P6IZR2-F1
#
_cell.length_a   1.000
_cell.length_b   1.000
_cell.length_c   1.000
_cell.angle_alpha   90.00
_cell.angle_beta   90.00
_cell.angle_gamma   90.00
#
_symmetry.space_group_name_H-M   'P 1'
#
loop_
_entity.id
_entity.type
_entity.pdbx_description
1 polymer ?
#
loop_
_entity_poly.entity_id
_entity_poly.type
_entity_poly.pdbx_seq_one_letter_code
_entity_poly.pdbx_strand_id
1 'polypeptide(L)'
;MAVLSALLVMGVSGAGKSTVGAVLASELGWKFYDADDYHPEENRVKMAKGIPLTDQDRSPWLCNLHDILLRDIASGQHVVLACSALKKMHRDILIRGKDTAPPKFRESKEEKLAKVQLLVVHLSGSFEVISGRLHQRKGHFMPPELLQSQFDTLEPPTAPENFIQISVDKKLSEIITIVLETLKMK
;
A
#
# COMPACT_ATOMS: atom_id res chain seq x y z
N MET A 1 20.05 13.70 1.99
CA MET A 1 19.24 12.63 1.38
C MET A 1 17.90 12.61 2.10
N ALA A 2 16.77 12.52 1.38
CA ALA A 2 15.47 12.48 2.04
C ALA A 2 15.33 11.11 2.74
N VAL A 3 15.10 11.11 4.05
CA VAL A 3 14.97 9.88 4.84
C VAL A 3 13.63 9.23 4.52
N LEU A 4 13.64 7.94 4.24
CA LEU A 4 12.43 7.16 4.02
C LEU A 4 11.51 7.24 5.25
N SER A 5 10.27 7.66 5.07
CA SER A 5 9.32 7.85 6.17
C SER A 5 8.25 6.76 6.24
N ALA A 6 7.97 6.09 5.11
CA ALA A 6 6.96 5.04 5.05
C ALA A 6 7.29 3.92 4.05
N LEU A 7 6.85 2.71 4.39
CA LEU A 7 6.74 1.55 3.50
C LEU A 7 5.28 1.32 3.13
N LEU A 8 4.99 1.21 1.85
CA LEU A 8 3.72 0.71 1.35
C LEU A 8 3.89 -0.74 0.89
N VAL A 9 3.31 -1.70 1.59
CA VAL A 9 3.22 -3.09 1.12
C VAL A 9 1.95 -3.24 0.29
N MET A 10 2.12 -3.29 -1.04
CA MET A 10 1.02 -3.33 -1.99
C MET A 10 0.93 -4.63 -2.79
N GLY A 11 -0.21 -4.81 -3.46
CA GLY A 11 -0.55 -5.99 -4.23
C GLY A 11 -2.03 -6.34 -4.12
N VAL A 12 -2.49 -7.26 -4.96
CA VAL A 12 -3.87 -7.76 -4.93
C VAL A 12 -4.20 -8.43 -3.58
N SER A 13 -5.48 -8.56 -3.26
CA SER A 13 -5.92 -9.34 -2.10
C SER A 13 -5.44 -10.79 -2.24
N GLY A 14 -5.03 -11.40 -1.12
CA GLY A 14 -4.38 -12.69 -1.11
C GLY A 14 -2.85 -12.67 -1.32
N ALA A 15 -2.25 -11.54 -1.72
CA ALA A 15 -0.80 -11.42 -1.89
C ALA A 15 0.01 -11.48 -0.58
N GLY A 16 -0.66 -11.37 0.58
CA GLY A 16 0.01 -11.45 1.90
C GLY A 16 0.46 -10.12 2.48
N LYS A 17 -0.06 -8.99 2.00
CA LYS A 17 0.30 -7.63 2.42
C LYS A 17 0.30 -7.45 3.95
N SER A 18 -0.78 -7.82 4.63
CA SER A 18 -0.92 -7.64 6.08
C SER A 18 0.13 -8.44 6.85
N THR A 19 0.38 -9.68 6.45
CA THR A 19 1.39 -10.55 7.06
C THR A 19 2.80 -9.99 6.86
N VAL A 20 3.15 -9.63 5.62
CA VAL A 20 4.47 -9.05 5.31
C VAL A 20 4.66 -7.72 6.02
N GLY A 21 3.65 -6.84 5.99
CA GLY A 21 3.70 -5.53 6.62
C GLY A 21 3.84 -5.59 8.14
N ALA A 22 3.09 -6.48 8.81
CA ALA A 22 3.20 -6.66 10.26
C ALA A 22 4.58 -7.15 10.69
N VAL A 23 5.15 -8.12 9.95
CA VAL A 23 6.51 -8.61 10.24
C VAL A 23 7.56 -7.53 9.98
N LEU A 24 7.49 -6.82 8.85
CA LEU A 24 8.40 -5.70 8.57
C LEU A 24 8.35 -4.61 9.65
N ALA A 25 7.14 -4.25 10.10
CA ALA A 25 6.97 -3.26 11.15
C ALA A 25 7.62 -3.71 12.47
N SER A 26 7.43 -4.98 12.84
CA SER A 26 8.06 -5.57 14.03
C SER A 26 9.58 -5.56 13.94
N GLU A 27 10.15 -5.98 12.82
CA GLU A 27 11.61 -6.03 12.60
C GLU A 27 12.25 -4.64 12.57
N LEU A 28 11.54 -3.63 12.05
CA LEU A 28 12.03 -2.26 11.94
C LEU A 28 11.73 -1.41 13.19
N GLY A 29 10.87 -1.87 14.10
CA GLY A 29 10.33 -1.07 15.19
C GLY A 29 9.43 0.08 14.70
N TRP A 30 8.80 -0.09 13.54
CA TRP A 30 7.94 0.91 12.90
C TRP A 30 6.47 0.65 13.24
N LYS A 31 5.63 1.66 13.09
CA LYS A 31 4.20 1.49 13.31
C LYS A 31 3.54 0.80 12.12
N PHE A 32 2.68 -0.19 12.39
CA PHE A 32 1.93 -0.91 11.36
C PHE A 32 0.49 -0.39 11.24
N TYR A 33 0.02 -0.26 10.01
CA TYR A 33 -1.39 -0.07 9.69
C TYR A 33 -1.83 -1.02 8.58
N ASP A 34 -2.97 -1.68 8.78
CA ASP A 34 -3.70 -2.32 7.71
C ASP A 34 -4.76 -1.36 7.16
N ALA A 35 -4.65 -1.00 5.89
CA ALA A 35 -5.54 -0.03 5.28
C ALA A 35 -7.00 -0.49 5.24
N ASP A 36 -7.25 -1.80 5.23
CA ASP A 36 -8.60 -2.36 5.17
C ASP A 36 -9.41 -2.00 6.44
N ASP A 37 -8.75 -1.80 7.58
CA ASP A 37 -9.37 -1.39 8.86
C ASP A 37 -9.96 0.03 8.80
N TYR A 38 -9.46 0.86 7.88
CA TYR A 38 -9.83 2.27 7.75
C TYR A 38 -10.91 2.52 6.70
N HIS A 39 -11.44 1.47 6.06
CA HIS A 39 -12.54 1.64 5.12
C HIS A 39 -13.79 2.21 5.81
N PRO A 40 -14.48 3.17 5.18
CA PRO A 40 -15.79 3.60 5.65
C PRO A 40 -16.80 2.46 5.50
N GLU A 41 -17.89 2.52 6.27
CA GLU A 41 -18.87 1.43 6.33
C GLU A 41 -19.50 1.14 4.96
N GLU A 42 -19.74 2.18 4.17
CA GLU A 42 -20.28 2.05 2.82
C GLU A 42 -19.38 1.20 1.91
N ASN A 43 -18.06 1.34 2.05
CA ASN A 43 -17.10 0.56 1.27
C ASN A 43 -17.09 -0.90 1.73
N ARG A 44 -17.12 -1.14 3.05
CA ARG A 44 -17.20 -2.50 3.61
C ARG A 44 -18.47 -3.21 3.13
N VAL A 45 -19.62 -2.53 3.15
CA VAL A 45 -20.89 -3.09 2.67
C VAL A 45 -20.84 -3.42 1.18
N LYS A 46 -20.26 -2.56 0.34
CA LYS A 46 -20.08 -2.85 -1.10
C LYS A 46 -19.21 -4.08 -1.32
N MET A 47 -18.04 -4.13 -0.68
CA MET A 47 -17.11 -5.26 -0.82
C MET A 47 -17.69 -6.57 -0.27
N ALA A 48 -18.44 -6.52 0.83
CA ALA A 48 -19.13 -7.68 1.40
C ALA A 48 -20.19 -8.27 0.44
N LYS A 49 -20.75 -7.43 -0.44
CA LYS A 49 -21.67 -7.84 -1.52
C LYS A 49 -20.94 -8.26 -2.80
N GLY A 50 -19.61 -8.31 -2.79
CA GLY A 50 -18.81 -8.60 -3.99
C GLY A 50 -18.78 -7.47 -5.01
N ILE A 51 -19.24 -6.27 -4.65
CA ILE A 51 -19.29 -5.11 -5.55
C ILE A 51 -17.92 -4.41 -5.50
N PRO A 52 -17.19 -4.30 -6.62
CA PRO A 52 -15.93 -3.58 -6.67
C PRO A 52 -16.13 -2.09 -6.32
N LEU A 53 -15.21 -1.53 -5.55
CA LEU A 53 -15.20 -0.10 -5.27
C LEU A 53 -14.78 0.70 -6.52
N THR A 54 -15.30 1.91 -6.65
CA THR A 54 -14.87 2.89 -7.66
C THR A 54 -13.71 3.75 -7.14
N ASP A 55 -13.12 4.61 -7.99
CA ASP A 55 -12.13 5.59 -7.52
C ASP A 55 -12.75 6.65 -6.60
N GLN A 56 -14.03 7.00 -6.81
CA GLN A 56 -14.77 7.92 -5.94
C GLN A 56 -14.99 7.32 -4.55
N ASP A 57 -15.24 6.01 -4.46
CA ASP A 57 -15.35 5.29 -3.19
C ASP A 57 -14.02 5.23 -2.44
N ARG A 58 -12.90 5.07 -3.17
CA ARG A 58 -11.57 4.95 -2.56
C ARG A 58 -10.96 6.28 -2.15
N SER A 59 -11.28 7.37 -2.84
CA SER A 59 -10.64 8.68 -2.61
C SER A 59 -10.71 9.17 -1.15
N PRO A 60 -11.88 9.19 -0.48
CA PRO A 60 -11.96 9.62 0.93
C PRO A 60 -11.12 8.74 1.86
N TRP A 61 -11.13 7.43 1.63
CA TRP A 61 -10.36 6.45 2.39
C TRP A 61 -8.85 6.65 2.23
N LEU A 62 -8.35 6.84 1.00
CA LEU A 62 -6.94 7.10 0.73
C LEU A 62 -6.47 8.43 1.32
N CYS A 63 -7.32 9.47 1.31
CA CYS A 63 -7.00 10.75 1.94
C CYS A 63 -6.86 10.60 3.46
N ASN A 64 -7.77 9.86 4.09
CA ASN A 64 -7.67 9.58 5.53
C ASN A 64 -6.37 8.81 5.87
N LEU A 65 -5.99 7.83 5.04
CA LEU A 65 -4.70 7.14 5.21
C LEU A 65 -3.52 8.09 5.06
N HIS A 66 -3.56 9.00 4.09
CA HIS A 66 -2.53 10.03 3.93
C HIS A 66 -2.39 10.90 5.18
N ASP A 67 -3.50 11.36 5.76
CA ASP A 67 -3.50 12.18 6.98
C ASP A 67 -2.92 11.42 8.18
N ILE A 68 -3.22 10.11 8.29
CA ILE A 68 -2.61 9.23 9.30
C ILE A 68 -1.10 9.11 9.11
N LEU A 69 -0.63 8.88 7.87
CA LEU A 69 0.79 8.82 7.55
C LEU A 69 1.47 10.13 7.90
N LEU A 70 0.92 11.26 7.46
CA LEU A 70 1.48 12.58 7.74
C LEU A 70 1.59 12.87 9.23
N ARG A 71 0.54 12.59 10.02
CA ARG A 71 0.53 12.82 11.47
C ARG A 71 1.67 12.06 12.14
N ASP A 72 1.81 10.78 11.85
CA ASP A 72 2.81 9.93 12.51
C ASP A 72 4.23 10.30 12.05
N ILE A 73 4.43 10.59 10.77
CA ILE A 73 5.71 11.07 10.22
C ILE A 73 6.09 12.41 10.84
N ALA A 74 5.15 13.34 11.01
CA ALA A 74 5.38 14.63 11.66
C ALA A 74 5.79 14.47 13.14
N SER A 75 5.37 13.38 13.79
CA SER A 75 5.79 13.02 15.15
C SER A 75 7.14 12.29 15.22
N GLY A 76 7.84 12.13 14.09
CA GLY A 76 9.11 11.42 13.99
C GLY A 76 8.99 9.89 13.93
N GLN A 77 7.78 9.36 13.69
CA GLN A 77 7.55 7.92 13.55
C GLN A 77 7.63 7.49 12.08
N HIS A 78 8.20 6.31 11.85
CA HIS A 78 8.14 5.65 10.55
C HIS A 78 6.99 4.65 10.50
N VAL A 79 6.43 4.44 9.31
CA VAL A 79 5.19 3.69 9.14
C VAL A 79 5.33 2.58 8.09
N VAL A 80 4.74 1.42 8.37
CA VAL A 80 4.47 0.38 7.38
C VAL A 80 2.97 0.29 7.16
N LEU A 81 2.53 0.51 5.93
CA LEU A 81 1.13 0.48 5.51
C LEU A 81 0.90 -0.71 4.58
N ALA A 82 0.06 -1.66 4.97
CA ALA A 82 -0.49 -2.65 4.05
C ALA A 82 -1.69 -2.03 3.32
N CYS A 83 -1.60 -1.83 2.00
CA CYS A 83 -2.71 -1.25 1.22
C CYS A 83 -2.67 -1.76 -0.22
N SER A 84 -3.83 -2.05 -0.82
CA SER A 84 -3.89 -2.53 -2.20
C SER A 84 -3.27 -1.54 -3.20
N ALA A 85 -3.61 -0.24 -3.08
CA ALA A 85 -3.06 0.88 -3.83
C ALA A 85 -2.73 0.57 -5.31
N LEU A 86 -3.67 -0.11 -5.98
CA LEU A 86 -3.45 -0.79 -7.25
C LEU A 86 -3.17 0.18 -8.41
N LYS A 87 -3.79 1.36 -8.39
CA LYS A 87 -3.55 2.40 -9.40
C LYS A 87 -2.47 3.38 -8.96
N LYS A 88 -1.75 3.95 -9.92
CA LYS A 88 -0.77 5.02 -9.66
C LYS A 88 -1.41 6.21 -8.95
N MET A 89 -2.63 6.60 -9.36
CA MET A 89 -3.34 7.71 -8.71
C MET A 89 -3.60 7.44 -7.21
N HIS A 90 -3.80 6.19 -6.80
CA HIS A 90 -4.01 5.86 -5.38
C HIS A 90 -2.71 6.06 -4.59
N ARG A 91 -1.57 5.65 -5.16
CA ARG A 91 -0.24 5.85 -4.57
C ARG A 91 0.12 7.34 -4.50
N ASP A 92 -0.23 8.12 -5.52
CA ASP A 92 -0.06 9.57 -5.52
C ASP A 92 -0.86 10.24 -4.40
N ILE A 93 -2.11 9.81 -4.14
CA ILE A 93 -2.92 10.32 -3.02
C ILE A 93 -2.26 9.99 -1.67
N LEU A 94 -1.71 8.78 -1.48
CA LEU A 94 -1.01 8.43 -0.25
C LEU A 94 0.23 9.32 0.00
N ILE A 95 0.87 9.81 -1.06
CA ILE A 95 2.08 10.65 -0.98
C ILE A 95 1.73 12.13 -0.81
N ARG A 96 0.71 12.64 -1.50
CA ARG A 96 0.41 14.08 -1.63
C ARG A 96 -0.92 14.53 -1.03
N GLY A 97 -1.76 13.58 -0.62
CA GLY A 97 -3.13 13.86 -0.19
C GLY A 97 -4.05 14.21 -1.36
N LYS A 98 -5.06 15.04 -1.10
CA LYS A 98 -6.02 15.50 -2.12
C LYS A 98 -5.39 16.37 -3.21
N ASP A 99 -4.24 16.98 -2.94
CA ASP A 99 -3.49 17.79 -3.91
C ASP A 99 -2.62 16.89 -4.81
N THR A 100 -3.26 16.20 -5.75
CA THR A 100 -2.56 15.45 -6.81
C THR A 100 -2.09 16.32 -7.97
N ALA A 101 -2.44 17.61 -7.97
CA ALA A 101 -2.00 18.57 -8.99
C ALA A 101 -0.46 18.66 -9.03
N PRO A 102 0.15 18.82 -10.22
CA PRO A 102 1.59 19.10 -10.31
C PRO A 102 1.91 20.40 -9.55
N PRO A 103 3.06 20.47 -8.86
CA PRO A 103 3.44 21.68 -8.14
C PRO A 103 3.50 22.83 -9.14
N LYS A 104 2.53 23.74 -9.07
CA LYS A 104 2.65 25.05 -9.70
C LYS A 104 3.81 25.72 -8.99
N PHE A 105 4.83 26.15 -9.74
CA PHE A 105 5.96 26.95 -9.27
C PHE A 105 5.51 27.91 -8.14
N ARG A 106 5.75 27.50 -6.90
CA ARG A 106 5.59 28.32 -5.72
C ARG A 106 6.88 28.18 -4.95
N GLU A 107 7.88 28.93 -5.43
CA GLU A 107 8.95 29.43 -4.57
C GLU A 107 8.30 30.38 -3.56
N SER A 108 7.81 29.84 -2.46
CA SER A 108 7.34 30.63 -1.33
C SER A 108 7.63 29.85 -0.06
N LYS A 109 8.73 30.26 0.58
CA LYS A 109 9.19 29.93 1.95
C LYS A 109 8.76 28.56 2.47
N GLU A 110 9.70 27.62 2.38
CA GLU A 110 9.68 26.29 2.97
C GLU A 110 9.32 26.34 4.47
N GLU A 111 8.02 26.29 4.79
CA GLU A 111 7.59 25.58 5.98
C GLU A 111 8.00 24.12 5.76
N LYS A 112 8.82 23.58 6.67
CA LYS A 112 9.16 22.16 6.75
C LYS A 112 7.88 21.35 7.04
N LEU A 113 6.97 21.27 6.07
CA LEU A 113 5.85 20.35 6.15
C LEU A 113 6.43 18.95 6.02
N ALA A 114 6.05 18.06 6.93
CA ALA A 114 6.40 16.65 6.85
C ALA A 114 5.95 16.13 5.48
N LYS A 115 6.90 15.61 4.69
CA LYS A 115 6.62 15.05 3.36
C LYS A 115 6.70 13.54 3.44
N VAL A 116 5.68 12.86 2.92
CA VAL A 116 5.69 11.40 2.82
C VAL A 116 6.72 10.98 1.76
N GLN A 117 7.84 10.42 2.22
CA GLN A 117 8.77 9.65 1.40
C GLN A 117 8.38 8.18 1.49
N LEU A 118 7.84 7.65 0.39
CA LEU A 118 7.28 6.30 0.32
C LEU A 118 8.19 5.38 -0.49
N LEU A 119 8.42 4.16 0.01
CA LEU A 119 8.94 3.05 -0.78
C LEU A 119 7.81 2.03 -0.95
N VAL A 120 7.53 1.69 -2.20
CA VAL A 120 6.48 0.75 -2.57
C VAL A 120 7.06 -0.66 -2.67
N VAL A 121 6.66 -1.55 -1.76
CA VAL A 121 6.95 -2.98 -1.81
C VAL A 121 5.79 -3.68 -2.52
N HIS A 122 5.94 -3.90 -3.82
CA HIS A 122 4.93 -4.59 -4.64
C HIS A 122 5.10 -6.11 -4.55
N LEU A 123 4.15 -6.75 -3.86
CA LEU A 123 4.02 -8.21 -3.82
C LEU A 123 3.30 -8.70 -5.07
N SER A 124 4.06 -9.16 -6.07
CA SER A 124 3.57 -9.60 -7.37
C SER A 124 3.42 -11.12 -7.44
N GLY A 125 2.34 -11.62 -8.02
CA GLY A 125 2.14 -13.05 -8.28
C GLY A 125 1.19 -13.26 -9.45
N SER A 126 1.23 -14.45 -10.06
CA SER A 126 0.25 -14.79 -11.10
C SER A 126 -1.15 -14.96 -10.49
N PHE A 127 -2.17 -14.86 -11.34
CA PHE A 127 -3.56 -15.06 -10.91
C PHE A 127 -3.75 -16.43 -10.27
N GLU A 128 -3.16 -17.48 -10.85
CA GLU A 128 -3.28 -18.87 -10.40
C GLU A 128 -2.67 -19.05 -9.00
N VAL A 129 -1.49 -18.46 -8.75
CA VAL A 129 -0.84 -18.52 -7.45
C VAL A 129 -1.67 -17.82 -6.37
N ILE A 130 -2.17 -16.61 -6.66
CA ILE A 130 -2.96 -15.84 -5.70
C ILE A 130 -4.32 -16.50 -5.45
N SER A 131 -4.99 -16.94 -6.51
CA SER A 131 -6.25 -17.68 -6.44
C SER A 131 -6.10 -18.95 -5.61
N GLY A 132 -5.06 -19.75 -5.87
CA GLY A 132 -4.77 -20.96 -5.09
C GLY A 132 -4.58 -20.69 -3.59
N ARG A 133 -3.89 -19.59 -3.23
CA ARG A 133 -3.73 -19.17 -1.83
C ARG A 133 -5.04 -18.77 -1.17
N LEU A 134 -5.91 -18.07 -1.89
CA LEU A 134 -7.22 -17.66 -1.38
C LEU A 134 -8.13 -18.86 -1.14
N HIS A 135 -8.14 -19.85 -2.04
CA HIS A 135 -8.93 -21.08 -1.89
C HIS A 135 -8.52 -21.91 -0.67
N GLN A 136 -7.24 -21.89 -0.28
CA GLN A 136 -6.74 -22.63 0.88
C GLN A 136 -7.06 -21.94 2.22
N ARG A 137 -7.42 -20.64 2.21
CA ARG A 137 -7.78 -19.91 3.43
C ARG A 137 -9.21 -20.24 3.83
N LYS A 138 -9.39 -20.84 5.01
CA LYS A 138 -10.71 -21.00 5.64
C LYS A 138 -11.20 -19.64 6.15
N GLY A 139 -12.42 -19.23 5.80
CA GLY A 139 -13.13 -18.10 6.43
C GLY A 139 -13.12 -16.77 5.68
N HIS A 140 -12.34 -16.62 4.61
CA HIS A 140 -12.36 -15.42 3.75
C HIS A 140 -12.43 -15.82 2.28
N PHE A 141 -13.63 -16.20 1.82
CA PHE A 141 -13.86 -16.45 0.41
C PHE A 141 -13.97 -15.11 -0.32
N MET A 142 -12.98 -14.80 -1.16
CA MET A 142 -13.10 -13.70 -2.10
C MET A 142 -13.54 -14.27 -3.45
N PRO A 143 -14.65 -13.78 -4.04
CA PRO A 143 -15.10 -14.26 -5.34
C PRO A 143 -13.99 -14.14 -6.39
N PRO A 144 -13.77 -15.16 -7.25
CA PRO A 144 -12.77 -15.11 -8.31
C PRO A 144 -12.90 -13.89 -9.21
N GLU A 145 -14.13 -13.42 -9.45
CA GLU A 145 -14.43 -12.23 -10.25
C GLU A 145 -13.87 -10.96 -9.59
N LEU A 146 -13.92 -10.88 -8.25
CA LEU A 146 -13.36 -9.76 -7.52
C LEU A 146 -11.84 -9.79 -7.57
N LEU A 147 -11.22 -10.98 -7.53
CA LEU A 147 -9.77 -11.11 -7.75
C LEU A 147 -9.38 -10.67 -9.16
N GLN A 148 -10.10 -11.13 -10.18
CA GLN A 148 -9.86 -10.76 -11.57
C GLN A 148 -9.93 -9.23 -11.74
N SER A 149 -10.95 -8.59 -11.19
CA SER A 149 -11.09 -7.13 -11.24
C SER A 149 -9.90 -6.39 -10.61
N GLN A 150 -9.24 -6.97 -9.60
CA GLN A 150 -8.04 -6.37 -9.01
C GLN A 150 -6.82 -6.50 -9.93
N PHE A 151 -6.67 -7.63 -10.62
CA PHE A 151 -5.64 -7.79 -11.64
C PHE A 151 -5.87 -6.82 -12.80
N ASP A 152 -7.11 -6.66 -13.25
CA ASP A 152 -7.47 -5.72 -14.31
C ASP A 152 -7.25 -4.25 -13.89
N THR A 153 -7.37 -3.97 -12.59
CA THR A 153 -7.14 -2.63 -12.00
C THR A 153 -5.66 -2.36 -11.69
N LEU A 154 -4.82 -3.39 -11.60
CA LEU A 154 -3.43 -3.24 -11.18
C LEU A 154 -2.64 -2.47 -12.24
N GLU A 155 -2.13 -1.32 -11.84
CA GLU A 155 -1.11 -0.55 -12.56
C GLU A 155 0.21 -0.75 -11.82
N PRO A 156 1.06 -1.71 -12.24
CA PRO A 156 2.31 -2.01 -11.55
C PRO A 156 3.15 -0.74 -11.37
N PRO A 157 3.78 -0.53 -10.21
CA PRO A 157 4.68 0.61 -10.03
C PRO A 157 5.80 0.58 -11.07
N THR A 158 6.10 1.75 -11.63
CA THR A 158 7.17 1.92 -12.62
C THR A 158 7.98 3.17 -12.32
N ALA A 159 9.20 3.26 -12.85
CA ALA A 159 10.01 4.47 -12.68
C ALA A 159 9.25 5.71 -13.22
N PRO A 160 9.26 6.85 -12.52
CA PRO A 160 10.18 7.24 -11.44
C PRO A 160 9.67 6.93 -10.02
N GLU A 161 8.64 6.09 -9.85
CA GLU A 161 8.21 5.68 -8.51
C GLU A 161 9.35 4.96 -7.77
N ASN A 162 9.45 5.18 -6.45
CA ASN A 162 10.40 4.45 -5.62
C ASN A 162 9.76 3.12 -5.21
N PHE A 163 10.09 2.04 -5.91
CA PHE A 163 9.49 0.73 -5.67
C PHE A 163 10.51 -0.41 -5.72
N ILE A 164 10.13 -1.53 -5.09
CA ILE A 164 10.70 -2.86 -5.31
C ILE A 164 9.58 -3.84 -5.58
N GLN A 165 9.79 -4.73 -6.54
CA GLN A 165 8.85 -5.81 -6.84
C GLN A 165 9.41 -7.13 -6.34
N ILE A 166 8.59 -7.87 -5.60
CA ILE A 166 8.97 -9.15 -5.00
C ILE A 166 7.91 -10.18 -5.35
N SER A 167 8.34 -11.34 -5.88
CA SER A 167 7.41 -12.44 -6.14
C SER A 167 6.86 -13.00 -4.84
N VAL A 168 5.54 -13.21 -4.81
CA VAL A 168 4.85 -13.87 -3.71
C VAL A 168 5.24 -15.35 -3.57
N ASP A 169 5.80 -15.99 -4.60
CA ASP A 169 6.24 -17.39 -4.59
C ASP A 169 7.39 -17.66 -3.60
N LYS A 170 8.09 -16.60 -3.21
CA LYS A 170 9.13 -16.66 -2.18
C LYS A 170 8.54 -16.95 -0.81
N LYS A 171 9.35 -17.55 0.05
CA LYS A 171 8.98 -17.72 1.47
C LYS A 171 8.90 -16.35 2.15
N LEU A 172 8.04 -16.24 3.16
CA LEU A 172 7.90 -15.00 3.94
C LEU A 172 9.26 -14.47 4.43
N SER A 173 10.11 -15.34 4.99
CA SER A 173 11.45 -14.96 5.46
C SER A 173 12.32 -14.34 4.35
N GLU A 174 12.26 -14.88 3.13
CA GLU A 174 13.01 -14.34 1.99
C GLU A 174 12.49 -12.98 1.55
N ILE A 175 11.15 -12.79 1.53
CA ILE A 175 10.53 -11.50 1.22
C ILE A 175 11.00 -10.45 2.23
N ILE A 176 10.96 -10.76 3.52
CA ILE A 176 11.38 -9.85 4.59
C ILE A 176 12.87 -9.49 4.43
N THR A 177 13.75 -10.47 4.24
CA THR A 177 15.18 -10.24 4.03
C THR A 177 15.44 -9.29 2.86
N ILE A 178 14.81 -9.52 1.71
CA ILE A 178 14.99 -8.67 0.51
C ILE A 178 14.60 -7.22 0.80
N VAL A 179 13.47 -7.00 1.48
CA VAL A 179 13.02 -5.64 1.83
C VAL A 179 14.01 -4.97 2.79
N LEU A 180 14.43 -5.68 3.85
CA LEU A 180 15.37 -5.13 4.84
C LEU A 180 16.74 -4.82 4.24
N GLU A 181 17.25 -5.66 3.34
CA GLU A 181 18.50 -5.41 2.61
C GLU A 181 18.39 -4.20 1.68
N THR A 182 17.27 -4.09 0.96
CA THR A 182 17.00 -2.92 0.11
C THR A 182 17.02 -1.62 0.92
N LEU A 183 16.46 -1.65 2.13
CA LEU A 183 16.42 -0.48 3.01
C LEU A 183 17.79 -0.06 3.51
N LYS A 184 18.72 -0.99 3.72
CA LYS A 184 20.10 -0.68 4.13
C LYS A 184 20.92 -0.03 3.00
N MET A 185 20.53 -0.25 1.75
CA MET A 185 21.23 0.28 0.57
C MET A 185 20.74 1.67 0.13
N LYS A 186 19.66 2.19 0.74
CA LYS A 186 19.06 3.49 0.43
C LYS A 186 19.36 4.50 1.52
#